data_AF-A0A9D1D596-F1
#
_entry.id   AF-A0A9D1D596-F1
#
_cell.length_a   1.000
_cell.length_b   1.000
_cell.length_c   1.000
_cell.angle_alpha   90.00
_cell.angle_beta   90.00
_cell.angle_gamma   90.00
#
_symmetry.space_group_name_H-M   'P 1'
#
loop_
_entity.id
_entity.type
_entity.pdbx_description
1 polymer ?
#
loop_
_entity_poly.entity_id
_entity_poly.type
_entity_poly.pdbx_seq_one_letter_code
_entity_poly.pdbx_strand_id
1 'polypeptide(L)' 'MSIYITGDCHGDYRRFSTEIFPEQYTMGKSDYVIVCGDFGYWSEDREQLWWRKWLDKKPFTTLWVDGNH' A
#
# COMPACT_ATOMS: atom_id res chain seq x y z
N MET A 1 -14.90 -3.58 8.95
CA MET A 1 -14.54 -2.19 8.61
C MET A 1 -13.40 -1.79 9.52
N SER A 2 -12.19 -1.98 9.03
CA SER A 2 -10.93 -1.67 9.68
C SER A 2 -10.18 -0.64 8.83
N ILE A 3 -9.54 0.33 9.49
CA ILE A 3 -8.72 1.34 8.85
C ILE A 3 -7.33 1.27 9.48
N TYR A 4 -6.32 1.07 8.64
CA TYR A 4 -4.92 1.12 9.01
C TYR A 4 -4.25 2.31 8.32
N ILE A 5 -3.29 2.93 9.00
CA ILE A 5 -2.64 4.15 8.52
C ILE A 5 -1.13 3.97 8.61
N THR A 6 -0.42 4.37 7.56
CA THR A 6 1.04 4.42 7.48
C THR A 6 1.46 5.62 6.61
N GLY A 7 2.74 5.79 6.33
CA GLY A 7 3.30 6.83 5.46
C GLY A 7 4.73 6.46 5.08
N ASP A 8 5.40 7.27 4.26
CA ASP A 8 6.84 7.14 4.00
C ASP A 8 7.21 5.76 3.46
N CYS A 9 6.50 5.33 2.41
CA CYS A 9 6.79 4.08 1.71
C CYS A 9 8.03 4.22 0.84
N HIS A 10 8.24 5.38 0.20
CA HIS A 10 9.31 5.62 -0.77
C HIS A 10 9.46 4.49 -1.80
N GLY A 11 8.35 3.91 -2.24
CA GLY A 11 8.34 2.81 -3.22
C GLY A 11 8.62 1.42 -2.63
N ASP A 12 8.89 1.31 -1.33
CA ASP A 12 9.07 0.03 -0.63
C ASP A 12 7.80 -0.37 0.13
N TYR A 13 7.06 -1.29 -0.49
CA TYR A 13 5.78 -1.78 0.01
C TYR A 13 5.89 -3.13 0.73
N ARG A 14 7.10 -3.61 1.03
CA ARG A 14 7.30 -4.90 1.74
C ARG A 14 6.57 -4.97 3.07
N ARG A 15 6.33 -3.84 3.73
CA ARG A 15 5.53 -3.73 4.96
C ARG A 15 4.10 -4.28 4.84
N PHE A 16 3.55 -4.36 3.62
CA PHE A 16 2.24 -4.96 3.38
C PHE A 16 2.32 -6.45 3.05
N SER A 17 3.47 -7.10 3.20
CA SER A 17 3.57 -8.56 3.15
C SER A 17 2.75 -9.18 4.28
N THR A 18 2.31 -10.42 4.12
CA THR A 18 1.56 -11.13 5.17
C THR A 18 2.41 -11.52 6.37
N GLU A 19 3.74 -11.48 6.23
CA GLU A 19 4.68 -11.68 7.33
C GLU A 19 4.72 -10.46 8.26
N ILE A 20 4.70 -9.25 7.68
CA ILE A 20 4.78 -7.99 8.44
C ILE A 20 3.39 -7.49 8.85
N PHE A 21 2.38 -7.70 8.00
CA PHE A 21 1.01 -7.25 8.23
C PHE A 21 0.02 -8.43 8.14
N PRO A 22 0.03 -9.36 9.11
CA PRO A 22 -0.82 -10.55 9.10
C PRO A 22 -2.31 -10.24 9.28
N GLU A 23 -2.69 -9.08 9.82
CA GLU A 23 -4.09 -8.68 9.98
C GLU A 23 -4.83 -8.67 8.64
N GLN A 24 -4.12 -8.51 7.51
CA GLN A 24 -4.70 -8.60 6.18
C GLN A 24 -5.36 -9.96 5.87
N TYR A 25 -5.06 -11.03 6.62
CA TYR A 25 -5.73 -12.34 6.46
C TYR A 25 -7.24 -12.30 6.75
N THR A 26 -7.71 -11.32 7.54
CA THR A 26 -9.14 -11.17 7.88
C THR A 26 -9.78 -9.96 7.20
N MET A 27 -9.04 -9.24 6.36
CA MET A 27 -9.52 -8.05 5.66
C MET A 27 -10.20 -8.40 4.32
N GLY A 28 -11.06 -7.51 3.87
CA GLY A 28 -11.65 -7.51 2.52
C GLY A 28 -11.57 -6.14 1.86
N LYS A 29 -12.09 -6.02 0.64
CA LYS A 29 -12.00 -4.77 -0.15
C LYS A 29 -12.78 -3.59 0.47
N SER A 30 -13.63 -3.86 1.46
CA SER A 30 -14.28 -2.83 2.28
C SER A 30 -13.42 -2.33 3.44
N ASP A 31 -12.22 -2.87 3.69
CA ASP A 31 -11.27 -2.38 4.68
C ASP A 31 -10.15 -1.59 3.98
N TYR A 32 -9.52 -0.67 4.71
CA TYR A 32 -8.65 0.33 4.11
C TYR A 32 -7.26 0.36 4.75
N VAL A 33 -6.25 0.53 3.90
CA VAL A 33 -4.90 0.91 4.31
C VAL A 33 -4.58 2.25 3.64
N ILE A 34 -4.35 3.28 4.44
CA ILE A 34 -4.10 4.64 3.97
C ILE A 34 -2.60 4.95 4.11
N VAL A 35 -1.95 5.33 3.01
CA VAL A 35 -0.57 5.85 3.01
C VAL A 35 -0.60 7.37 2.99
N CYS A 36 -0.25 7.99 4.12
CA CYS A 36 -0.31 9.42 4.36
C CYS A 36 1.02 10.11 4.02
N GLY A 37 1.35 10.20 2.73
CA GLY A 37 2.57 10.85 2.24
C GLY A 37 3.63 9.86 1.74
N ASP A 38 4.46 10.34 0.82
CA ASP A 38 5.65 9.67 0.28
C ASP A 38 5.37 8.22 -0.13
N PHE A 39 4.29 8.02 -0.89
CA PHE A 39 3.90 6.73 -1.43
C PHE A 39 5.04 6.13 -2.28
N GLY A 40 5.76 6.99 -3.00
CA GLY A 40 6.89 6.63 -3.85
C GLY A 40 6.45 6.06 -5.19
N TYR A 41 5.50 6.75 -5.83
CA TYR A 41 5.10 6.50 -7.21
C TYR A 41 5.20 7.79 -8.01
N TRP A 42 6.19 7.89 -8.90
CA TRP A 42 6.49 9.08 -9.71
C TRP A 42 6.79 8.77 -11.18
N SER A 43 6.80 7.49 -11.58
CA SER A 43 7.07 7.08 -12.96
C SER A 43 6.37 5.77 -13.34
N GLU A 44 6.33 5.48 -14.63
CA GLU A 44 5.82 4.20 -15.15
C GLU A 44 6.93 3.18 -15.43
N ASP A 45 8.02 3.21 -14.66
CA ASP A 45 9.06 2.20 -14.77
C ASP A 45 8.56 0.80 -14.35
N ARG A 46 9.31 -0.23 -14.76
CA ARG A 46 8.93 -1.63 -14.57
C ARG A 46 8.73 -2.01 -13.10
N GLU A 47 9.52 -1.44 -12.21
CA GLU A 47 9.46 -1.75 -10.78
C GLU A 47 8.21 -1.12 -10.15
N GLN A 48 7.96 0.16 -10.41
CA GLN A 48 6.77 0.85 -9.91
C GLN A 48 5.47 0.21 -10.45
N LEU A 49 5.45 -0.17 -11.73
CA LEU A 49 4.31 -0.89 -12.31
C LEU A 49 4.09 -2.28 -11.69
N TRP A 50 5.17 -2.97 -11.30
CA TRP A 50 5.07 -4.25 -10.59
C TRP A 50 4.48 -4.06 -9.21
N TRP A 51 4.96 -3.07 -8.44
CA TRP A 51 4.44 -2.75 -7.13
C TRP A 51 2.98 -2.34 -7.17
N ARG A 52 2.57 -1.52 -8.15
CA ARG A 52 1.16 -1.16 -8.35
C ARG A 52 0.27 -2.39 -8.54
N LYS A 53 0.70 -3.34 -9.37
CA LYS A 53 -0.02 -4.61 -9.59
C LYS A 53 -0.02 -5.50 -8.34
N TRP A 54 1.02 -5.43 -7.52
CA TRP A 54 1.11 -6.19 -6.27
C TRP A 54 0.19 -5.61 -5.18
N LEU A 55 0.12 -4.28 -5.07
CA LEU A 55 -0.77 -3.55 -4.16
C LEU A 55 -2.24 -3.76 -4.54
N ASP A 56 -2.58 -3.75 -5.83
CA ASP A 56 -3.95 -3.99 -6.32
C ASP A 56 -4.50 -5.37 -5.91
N LYS A 57 -3.62 -6.37 -5.83
CA LYS A 57 -3.94 -7.74 -5.41
C LYS A 57 -4.15 -7.88 -3.89
N LYS A 58 -3.92 -6.84 -3.09
CA LYS A 58 -4.14 -6.92 -1.65
C LYS A 58 -5.61 -7.15 -1.32
N PRO A 59 -5.93 -7.86 -0.23
CA PRO A 59 -7.31 -8.15 0.14
C PRO A 59 -8.08 -6.88 0.51
N PHE A 60 -7.37 -5.82 0.90
CA PHE A 60 -7.90 -4.51 1.27
C PHE A 60 -7.81 -3.47 0.13
N THR A 61 -8.44 -2.32 0.34
CA THR A 61 -8.32 -1.16 -0.53
C THR A 61 -7.20 -0.23 -0.05
N THR A 62 -6.22 0.00 -0.92
CA THR A 62 -5.14 0.96 -0.66
C THR A 62 -5.58 2.36 -1.07
N LEU A 63 -5.52 3.31 -0.14
CA LEU A 63 -5.69 4.74 -0.39
C LEU A 63 -4.35 5.43 -0.12
N TRP A 64 -4.12 6.57 -0.76
CA TRP A 64 -2.93 7.36 -0.46
C TRP A 64 -3.17 8.85 -0.70
N VAL A 65 -2.38 9.67 -0.03
CA VAL A 65 -2.22 11.09 -0.32
C VAL A 65 -0.74 11.35 -0.59
N ASP A 66 -0.49 12.29 -1.49
CA ASP A 66 0.87 12.60 -1.92
C ASP A 66 1.69 13.25 -0.80
N GLY A 67 3.01 13.09 -0.86
CA GLY A 67 3.96 13.73 0.03
C GLY A 67 4.87 14.69 -0.72
N ASN A 68 6.02 15.01 -0.14
CA ASN A 68 6.98 15.93 -0.76
C ASN A 68 8.09 15.20 -1.54
N HIS A 69 8.08 13.87 -1.57
CA HIS A 69 9.04 13.02 -2.28
C HIS A 69 8.47 12.39 -3.55
#